data_AF-A0A7K2XM73-F1
#
_entry.id   AF-A0A7K2XM73-F1
#
_cell.length_a   1.000
_cell.length_b   1.000
_cell.length_c   1.000
_cell.angle_alpha   90.00
_cell.angle_beta   90.00
_cell.angle_gamma   90.00
#
_symmetry.space_group_name_H-M   'P 1'
#
loop_
_entity.id
_entity.type
_entity.pdbx_description
1 polymer ?
#
loop_
_entity_poly.entity_id
_entity_poly.type
_entity_poly.pdbx_seq_one_letter_code
_entity_poly.pdbx_strand_id
1 'polypeptide(L)' 'IEDAARELGLAAVDLHAQTHALGFYERLGYEAYGPEFPDAGIPHRAMRKAL' A
#
# COMPACT_ATOMS: atom_id res chain seq x y z
N ILE A 1 -2.80 4.97 11.74
CA ILE A 1 -3.04 3.59 11.26
C ILE A 1 -1.81 2.72 11.51
N GLU A 2 -0.62 3.08 11.02
CA GLU A 2 0.60 2.29 11.26
C GLU A 2 0.91 2.09 12.75
N ASP A 3 0.83 3.14 13.58
CA ASP A 3 1.10 3.01 15.02
C ASP A 3 0.08 2.10 15.72
N ALA A 4 -1.21 2.24 15.38
CA ALA A 4 -2.24 1.34 15.88
C ALA A 4 -2.00 -0.12 15.42
N ALA A 5 -1.49 -0.32 14.21
CA ALA A 5 -1.16 -1.65 13.72
C ALA A 5 0.04 -2.25 14.47
N ARG A 6 1.05 -1.45 14.85
CA ARG A 6 2.14 -1.87 15.74
C ARG A 6 1.64 -2.22 17.15
N GLU A 7 0.75 -1.41 17.72
CA GLU A 7 0.14 -1.68 19.02
C GLU A 7 -0.65 -2.99 19.04
N LEU A 8 -1.26 -3.35 17.91
CA LEU A 8 -1.96 -4.62 17.71
C LEU A 8 -1.03 -5.80 17.37
N GLY A 9 0.29 -5.59 17.30
CA GLY A 9 1.27 -6.62 16.96
C GLY A 9 1.21 -7.12 15.51
N LEU A 10 0.68 -6.30 14.59
CA LEU A 10 0.63 -6.63 13.17
C LEU A 10 2.00 -6.43 12.52
N ALA A 11 2.31 -7.26 11.52
CA ALA A 11 3.63 -7.25 10.86
C ALA A 11 3.72 -6.30 9.66
N ALA A 12 2.59 -5.87 9.10
CA ALA A 12 2.55 -5.05 7.90
C ALA A 12 1.20 -4.31 7.73
N VAL A 13 1.22 -3.29 6.88
CA VAL A 13 0.02 -2.61 6.36
C VAL A 13 -0.04 -2.79 4.86
N ASP A 14 -1.22 -3.18 4.36
CA ASP A 14 -1.53 -3.25 2.94
C ASP A 14 -2.46 -2.11 2.52
N LEU A 15 -2.31 -1.66 1.28
CA LEU A 15 -3.20 -0.71 0.63
C LEU A 15 -3.30 -0.98 -0.87
N HIS A 16 -4.33 -0.43 -1.49
CA HIS A 16 -4.48 -0.39 -2.95
C HIS A 16 -4.30 1.06 -3.41
N ALA A 17 -3.18 1.35 -4.04
CA ALA A 17 -2.86 2.70 -4.51
C ALA A 17 -3.23 2.86 -5.98
N GLN A 18 -3.82 4.01 -6.33
CA GLN A 18 -3.91 4.46 -7.72
C GLN A 18 -2.48 4.54 -8.30
N THR A 19 -2.29 4.10 -9.54
CA THR A 19 -0.93 3.98 -10.13
C THR A 19 -0.19 5.30 -10.24
N HIS A 20 -0.90 6.42 -10.36
CA HIS A 20 -0.28 7.74 -10.36
C HIS A 20 0.27 8.16 -8.98
N ALA A 21 -0.16 7.51 -7.90
CA ALA A 21 0.23 7.81 -6.53
C ALA A 21 1.33 6.86 -6.00
N LEU A 22 1.83 5.91 -6.78
CA LEU A 22 2.83 4.93 -6.32
C LEU A 22 4.06 5.60 -5.73
N GLY A 23 4.64 6.57 -6.44
CA GLY A 23 5.81 7.30 -5.97
C GLY A 23 5.60 8.03 -4.65
N PHE A 24 4.37 8.40 -4.29
CA PHE A 24 4.07 8.96 -2.97
C PHE A 24 4.20 7.89 -1.88
N TYR A 25 3.60 6.72 -2.08
CA TYR A 25 3.64 5.62 -1.12
C TYR A 25 5.02 4.94 -1.05
N GLU A 26 5.75 4.84 -2.16
CA GLU A 26 7.13 4.36 -2.19
C GLU A 26 8.03 5.19 -1.27
N ARG A 27 7.88 6.53 -1.28
CA ARG A 27 8.61 7.42 -0.35
C ARG A 27 8.20 7.24 1.11
N LEU A 28 7.01 6.70 1.38
CA LEU A 28 6.55 6.35 2.72
C LEU A 28 7.01 4.96 3.16
N GLY A 29 7.73 4.22 2.31
CA GLY A 29 8.26 2.89 2.59
C GLY A 29 7.32 1.74 2.20
N TYR A 30 6.31 2.00 1.36
CA TYR A 30 5.47 0.95 0.79
C TYR A 30 6.09 0.40 -0.50
N GLU A 31 5.96 -0.90 -0.71
CA GLU A 31 6.43 -1.60 -1.89
C GLU A 31 5.24 -2.17 -2.67
N ALA A 32 5.18 -1.91 -3.98
CA ALA A 32 4.14 -2.45 -4.84
C ALA A 32 4.37 -3.94 -5.12
N TYR A 33 3.30 -4.75 -5.06
CA TYR A 33 3.35 -6.18 -5.36
C TYR A 33 2.16 -6.63 -6.21
N GLY A 34 2.28 -7.79 -6.85
CA GLY A 34 1.26 -8.34 -7.73
C GLY A 34 1.14 -7.62 -9.08
N PRO A 35 0.06 -7.86 -9.85
CA PRO A 35 -0.25 -7.14 -11.08
C PRO A 35 -1.02 -5.82 -10.84
N GLU A 36 -1.12 -4.98 -11.85
CA GLU A 36 -2.06 -3.85 -11.87
C GLU A 36 -3.49 -4.38 -12.03
N PHE A 37 -4.47 -3.72 -11.39
CA PHE A 37 -5.88 -4.06 -11.49
C PHE A 37 -6.76 -2.80 -11.55
N PRO A 38 -7.92 -2.85 -12.22
CA PRO A 38 -8.87 -1.76 -12.21
C PRO A 38 -9.64 -1.72 -10.88
N ASP A 39 -9.77 -0.54 -10.29
CA ASP A 39 -10.69 -0.25 -9.19
C ASP A 39 -11.37 1.10 -9.44
N ALA A 40 -12.70 1.13 -9.39
CA ALA A 40 -13.54 2.27 -9.77
C ALA A 40 -13.18 2.91 -11.14
N GLY A 41 -12.70 2.10 -12.10
CA GLY A 41 -12.30 2.58 -13.43
C GLY A 41 -10.91 3.24 -13.50
N ILE A 42 -10.14 3.20 -12.41
CA ILE A 42 -8.78 3.74 -12.33
C ILE A 42 -7.80 2.58 -12.13
N PRO A 43 -6.63 2.58 -12.78
CA PRO A 43 -5.60 1.57 -12.54
C PRO A 43 -4.99 1.68 -11.14
N HIS A 44 -4.90 0.55 -10.45
CA HIS A 44 -4.37 0.43 -9.09
C HIS A 44 -3.32 -0.69 -8.97
N ARG A 45 -2.48 -0.59 -7.94
CA ARG A 45 -1.54 -1.63 -7.52
C ARG A 45 -1.72 -1.89 -6.03
N ALA A 46 -1.55 -3.15 -5.63
CA ALA A 46 -1.42 -3.48 -4.22
C ALA A 46 -0.03 -3.04 -3.73
N MET A 47 0.03 -2.48 -2.53
CA MET A 47 1.28 -2.07 -1.90
C MET A 47 1.31 -2.49 -0.44
N ARG A 48 2.49 -2.85 0.06
CA ARG A 48 2.71 -3.29 1.43
C ARG A 48 3.86 -2.54 2.08
N LYS A 49 3.72 -2.20 3.36
CA LYS A 49 4.82 -1.71 4.21
C LYS A 49 4.95 -2.60 5.44
N ALA A 50 6.13 -3.12 5.69
CA ALA A 50 6.45 -3.80 6.95
C ALA A 50 6.47 -2.79 8.11
N LEU A 51 5.98 -3.20 9.29
CA LEU A 51 5.79 -2.32 10.45
C LEU A 51 6.93 -2.36 11.47
#